data_AF-A0A7L2IS94-F1
#
_entry.id   AF-A0A7L2IS94-F1
#
_cell.length_a   1.000
_cell.length_b   1.000
_cell.length_c   1.000
_cell.angle_alpha   90.00
_cell.angle_beta   90.00
_cell.angle_gamma   90.00
#
_symmetry.space_group_name_H-M   'P 1'
#
loop_
_entity.id
_entity.type
_entity.pdbx_description
1 polymer ?
#
loop_
_entity_poly.entity_id
_entity_poly.type
_entity_poly.pdbx_seq_one_letter_code
_entity_poly.pdbx_strand_id
1 'polypeptide(L)'
;SHHLAVHVTGTSLMAQLLRSTIGAFNTSSNTQMETSNLDCLPQPQGMTRQQYVSSCLPMGILVLLCLAQVYTYRLRRVIAAFYFPKREKSRVLYFYNKLLRQRQNFVRRQQKRLAWRARQTPALGTPPLEWCCQRWPCLRRWMRRRCRVCEAPETPRDRVCSVPTCQALFCGPCW
;
A
#
# COMPACT_ATOMS: atom_id res chain seq x y z
N SER A 1 13.75 -47.98 31.18
CA SER A 1 14.50 -49.25 31.01
C SER A 1 13.72 -50.13 30.05
N HIS A 2 14.19 -50.29 28.80
CA HIS A 2 13.52 -51.15 27.81
C HIS A 2 14.47 -52.31 27.44
N HIS A 3 14.04 -53.54 27.71
CA HIS A 3 14.75 -54.76 27.31
C HIS A 3 14.21 -55.23 25.96
N LEU A 4 15.06 -55.27 24.94
CA LEU A 4 14.76 -55.89 23.64
C LEU A 4 15.38 -57.29 23.63
N ALA A 5 14.54 -58.33 23.71
CA ALA A 5 14.95 -59.71 23.55
C ALA A 5 14.57 -60.19 22.14
N VAL A 6 15.57 -60.43 21.30
CA VAL A 6 15.38 -60.94 19.94
C VAL A 6 15.45 -62.47 19.97
N HIS A 7 14.27 -63.11 19.98
CA HIS A 7 14.18 -64.57 19.89
C HIS A 7 14.14 -65.01 18.42
N VAL A 8 15.22 -65.60 17.94
CA VAL A 8 15.26 -66.23 16.61
C VAL A 8 14.67 -67.64 16.74
N THR A 9 13.51 -67.91 16.12
CA THR A 9 12.90 -69.25 16.03
C THR A 9 13.09 -69.83 14.62
N GLY A 10 13.60 -71.06 14.53
CA GLY A 10 13.93 -71.73 13.27
C GLY A 10 15.19 -72.60 13.34
N THR A 11 15.18 -73.76 12.67
CA THR A 11 16.27 -74.75 12.63
C THR A 11 17.14 -74.64 11.37
N SER A 12 16.98 -73.58 10.58
CA SER A 12 17.80 -73.36 9.38
C SER A 12 19.26 -73.04 9.73
N LEU A 13 20.18 -73.36 8.82
CA LEU A 13 21.62 -73.08 9.00
C LEU A 13 21.90 -71.59 9.23
N MET A 14 21.15 -70.70 8.58
CA MET A 14 21.23 -69.25 8.80
C MET A 14 20.81 -68.86 10.23
N ALA A 15 19.78 -69.50 10.79
CA ALA A 15 19.36 -69.27 12.17
C ALA A 15 20.38 -69.79 13.20
N GLN A 16 21.11 -70.86 12.88
CA GLN A 16 22.21 -71.36 13.71
C GLN A 16 23.43 -70.43 13.68
N LEU A 17 23.77 -69.88 12.51
CA LEU A 17 24.84 -68.88 12.39
C LEU A 17 24.51 -67.59 13.13
N LEU A 18 23.27 -67.12 13.04
CA LEU A 18 22.81 -65.94 13.78
C LEU A 18 22.80 -66.18 15.29
N ARG A 19 22.38 -67.36 15.77
CA ARG A 19 22.48 -67.69 17.21
C ARG A 19 23.92 -67.77 17.69
N SER A 20 24.83 -68.33 16.88
CA SER A 20 26.24 -68.48 17.26
C SER A 20 26.98 -67.16 17.29
N THR A 21 26.65 -66.25 16.35
CA THR A 21 27.19 -64.88 16.35
C THR A 21 26.62 -64.06 17.49
N ILE A 22 25.30 -64.07 17.71
CA ILE A 22 24.65 -63.35 18.83
C ILE A 22 25.14 -63.87 20.21
N GLY A 23 25.38 -65.19 20.33
CA GLY A 23 25.95 -65.80 21.54
C GLY A 23 27.40 -65.40 21.83
N ALA A 24 28.21 -65.23 20.79
CA ALA A 24 29.61 -64.78 20.92
C ALA A 24 29.73 -63.27 21.23
N PHE A 25 28.72 -62.46 20.87
CA PHE A 25 28.65 -61.04 21.23
C PHE A 25 27.98 -60.76 22.59
N ASN A 26 27.45 -61.80 23.27
CA ASN A 26 26.72 -61.72 24.54
C ASN A 26 27.59 -61.35 25.77
N THR A 27 28.83 -60.89 25.55
CA THR A 27 29.73 -60.41 26.59
C THR A 27 30.27 -58.99 26.32
N SER A 28 29.87 -58.34 25.22
CA SER A 28 30.33 -56.98 24.88
C SER A 28 29.24 -55.97 24.54
N SER A 29 27.95 -56.30 24.64
CA SER A 29 26.85 -55.36 24.34
C SER A 29 26.11 -54.86 25.58
N ASN A 30 26.83 -54.32 26.56
CA ASN A 30 26.27 -53.15 27.27
C ASN A 30 26.53 -51.89 26.43
N THR A 31 26.13 -51.94 25.16
CA THR A 31 26.06 -50.76 24.30
C THR A 31 24.72 -50.12 24.61
N GLN A 32 24.72 -49.20 25.58
CA GLN A 32 23.69 -48.18 25.70
C GLN A 32 23.61 -47.43 24.36
N MET A 33 22.78 -47.93 23.46
CA MET A 33 22.33 -47.17 22.30
C MET A 33 21.29 -46.17 22.81
N GLU A 34 21.76 -45.10 23.44
CA GLU A 34 20.95 -43.90 23.57
C GLU A 34 20.79 -43.31 22.17
N THR A 35 19.67 -43.59 21.52
CA THR A 35 19.26 -42.92 20.27
C THR A 35 18.82 -41.49 20.60
N SER A 36 19.78 -40.65 20.96
CA SER A 36 19.54 -39.24 21.21
C SER A 36 19.50 -38.49 19.87
N ASN A 37 18.40 -37.80 19.59
CA ASN A 37 18.26 -36.95 18.40
C ASN A 37 19.00 -35.60 18.57
N LEU A 38 19.86 -35.48 19.59
CA LEU A 38 20.65 -34.28 19.88
C LEU A 38 21.70 -34.01 18.79
N ASP A 39 22.22 -35.06 18.16
CA ASP A 39 23.14 -34.92 17.01
C ASP A 39 22.43 -34.44 15.74
N CYS A 40 21.11 -34.56 15.68
CA CYS A 40 20.28 -34.05 14.58
C CYS A 40 19.78 -32.63 14.84
N LEU A 41 20.05 -32.04 16.01
CA LEU A 41 19.61 -30.68 16.32
C LEU A 41 20.54 -29.68 15.62
N PRO A 42 20.02 -28.80 14.74
CA PRO A 42 20.82 -27.73 14.17
C PRO A 42 21.27 -26.81 15.30
N GLN A 43 22.58 -26.79 15.58
CA GLN A 43 23.16 -25.88 16.55
C GLN A 43 23.02 -24.44 16.05
N PRO A 44 22.30 -23.56 16.76
CA PRO A 44 22.16 -22.17 16.35
C PRO A 44 23.49 -21.45 16.53
N GLN A 45 24.26 -21.30 15.46
CA GLN A 45 25.43 -20.44 15.44
C GLN A 45 24.98 -18.99 15.25
N GLY A 46 25.31 -18.13 16.20
CA GLY A 46 25.09 -16.70 16.08
C GLY A 46 25.86 -16.17 14.86
N MET A 47 25.17 -15.46 13.97
CA MET A 47 25.82 -14.85 12.81
C MET A 47 26.88 -13.85 13.25
N THR A 48 28.06 -13.95 12.67
CA THR A 48 29.14 -12.98 12.90
C THR A 48 28.76 -11.62 12.32
N ARG A 49 29.30 -10.54 12.89
CA ARG A 49 29.03 -9.17 12.42
C ARG A 49 29.32 -9.00 10.91
N GLN A 50 30.30 -9.73 10.38
CA GLN A 50 30.62 -9.72 8.95
C GLN A 50 29.50 -10.32 8.08
N GLN A 51 28.89 -11.43 8.51
CA GLN A 51 27.79 -12.08 7.79
C GLN A 51 26.53 -11.20 7.75
N TYR A 52 26.27 -10.44 8.83
CA TYR A 52 25.21 -9.44 8.84
C TYR A 52 25.49 -8.32 7.83
N VAL A 53 26.69 -7.76 7.83
CA VAL A 53 27.06 -6.68 6.92
C VAL A 53 26.99 -7.14 5.46
N SER A 54 27.52 -8.33 5.14
CA SER A 54 27.47 -8.86 3.77
C SER A 54 26.04 -9.09 3.26
N SER A 55 25.10 -9.41 4.16
CA SER A 55 23.70 -9.68 3.81
C SER A 55 22.86 -8.39 3.73
N CYS A 56 23.08 -7.45 4.66
CA CYS A 56 22.31 -6.21 4.72
C CYS A 56 22.79 -5.15 3.71
N LEU A 57 24.08 -5.11 3.39
CA LEU A 57 24.66 -4.13 2.45
C LEU A 57 24.03 -4.17 1.05
N PRO A 58 23.88 -5.31 0.36
CA PRO A 58 23.23 -5.36 -0.95
C PRO A 58 21.75 -4.94 -0.89
N MET A 59 21.05 -5.28 0.20
CA MET A 59 19.66 -4.84 0.41
C MET A 59 19.57 -3.32 0.55
N GLY A 60 20.48 -2.71 1.32
CA GLY A 60 20.58 -1.25 1.43
C GLY A 60 20.90 -0.58 0.10
N ILE A 61 21.84 -1.12 -0.66
CA ILE A 61 22.19 -0.64 -2.00
C ILE A 61 20.99 -0.73 -2.94
N LEU A 62 20.24 -1.84 -2.91
CA LEU A 62 19.05 -2.01 -3.74
C LEU A 62 18.00 -0.93 -3.44
N VAL A 63 17.73 -0.67 -2.15
CA VAL A 63 16.81 0.40 -1.74
C VAL A 63 17.29 1.77 -2.24
N LEU A 64 18.58 2.06 -2.10
CA LEU A 64 19.17 3.31 -2.57
C LEU A 64 19.05 3.45 -4.10
N LEU A 65 19.30 2.37 -4.85
CA LEU A 65 19.14 2.33 -6.30
C LEU A 65 17.68 2.52 -6.71
N CYS A 66 16.72 1.92 -6.01
CA CYS A 66 15.28 2.16 -6.25
C CYS A 66 14.90 3.64 -6.05
N LEU A 67 15.44 4.29 -5.01
CA LEU A 67 15.23 5.73 -4.82
C LEU A 67 15.88 6.54 -5.94
N ALA A 68 17.12 6.21 -6.30
CA ALA A 68 17.85 6.86 -7.38
C ALA A 68 17.11 6.73 -8.72
N GLN A 69 16.49 5.59 -9.02
CA GLN A 69 15.70 5.37 -10.23
C GLN A 69 14.57 6.41 -10.39
N VAL A 70 13.85 6.74 -9.31
CA VAL A 70 12.80 7.77 -9.36
C VAL A 70 13.36 9.11 -9.82
N TYR A 71 14.56 9.46 -9.34
CA TYR A 71 15.25 10.69 -9.73
C TYR A 71 15.83 10.61 -11.15
N THR A 72 16.38 9.47 -11.58
CA THR A 72 16.90 9.31 -12.95
C THR A 72 15.78 9.37 -13.99
N TYR A 73 14.57 8.86 -13.70
CA TYR A 73 13.42 9.05 -14.58
C TYR A 73 13.02 10.52 -14.72
N ARG A 74 13.09 11.30 -13.64
CA ARG A 74 12.89 12.76 -13.70
C ARG A 74 13.98 13.43 -14.52
N LEU A 75 15.25 13.07 -14.28
CA LEU A 75 16.40 13.61 -14.99
C LEU A 75 16.38 13.29 -16.48
N ARG A 76 15.99 12.07 -16.87
CA ARG A 76 15.86 11.66 -18.28
C ARG A 76 14.89 12.57 -19.03
N ARG A 77 13.80 13.00 -18.39
CA ARG A 77 12.88 13.97 -18.98
C ARG A 77 13.53 15.34 -19.17
N VAL A 78 14.32 15.80 -18.20
CA VAL A 78 15.05 17.08 -18.29
C VAL A 78 16.08 17.03 -19.42
N ILE A 79 16.86 15.95 -19.51
CA ILE A 79 17.84 15.73 -20.58
C ILE A 79 17.14 15.69 -21.94
N ALA A 80 16.06 14.91 -22.08
CA ALA A 80 15.29 14.87 -23.33
C ALA A 80 14.69 16.22 -23.71
N ALA A 81 14.23 17.02 -22.73
CA ALA A 81 13.74 18.37 -22.95
C ALA A 81 14.85 19.33 -23.43
N PHE A 82 16.07 19.15 -22.93
CA PHE A 82 17.23 19.93 -23.35
C PHE A 82 17.64 19.63 -24.80
N TYR A 83 17.72 18.34 -25.18
CA TYR A 83 18.11 17.93 -26.53
C TYR A 83 17.00 18.10 -27.58
N PHE A 84 15.72 17.94 -27.21
CA PHE A 84 14.58 18.01 -28.13
C PHE A 84 13.50 19.03 -27.69
N PRO A 85 13.84 20.33 -27.60
CA PRO A 85 12.94 21.36 -27.05
C PRO A 85 11.66 21.53 -27.88
N LYS A 86 11.74 21.36 -29.21
CA LYS A 86 10.57 21.48 -30.10
C LYS A 86 9.49 20.45 -29.76
N ARG A 87 9.89 19.19 -29.51
CA ARG A 87 8.95 18.09 -29.18
C ARG A 87 8.36 18.25 -27.78
N GLU A 88 9.16 18.61 -26.78
CA GLU A 88 8.66 18.82 -25.41
C GLU A 88 7.72 20.03 -25.34
N LYS A 89 8.02 21.13 -26.05
CA LYS A 89 7.11 22.31 -26.11
C LYS A 89 5.74 21.93 -26.66
N SER A 90 5.68 21.17 -27.75
CA SER A 90 4.41 20.69 -28.31
C SER A 90 3.63 19.80 -27.33
N ARG A 91 4.34 18.91 -26.63
CA ARG A 91 3.74 18.05 -25.60
C ARG A 91 3.20 18.86 -24.42
N VAL A 92 3.95 19.84 -23.94
CA VAL A 92 3.53 20.74 -22.85
C VAL A 92 2.33 21.59 -23.27
N LEU A 93 2.34 22.16 -24.48
CA LEU A 93 1.19 22.91 -25.02
C LEU A 93 -0.05 22.03 -25.17
N TYR A 94 0.11 20.80 -25.64
CA TYR A 94 -0.98 19.83 -25.72
C TYR A 94 -1.56 19.54 -24.33
N PHE A 95 -0.70 19.21 -23.35
CA PHE A 95 -1.16 18.95 -21.98
C PHE A 95 -1.84 20.17 -21.37
N TYR A 96 -1.25 21.36 -21.52
CA TYR A 96 -1.86 22.59 -21.04
C TYR A 96 -3.27 22.79 -21.61
N ASN A 97 -3.41 22.69 -22.93
CA ASN A 97 -4.71 22.82 -23.60
C ASN A 97 -5.69 21.72 -23.16
N LYS A 98 -5.22 20.49 -22.97
CA LYS A 98 -6.03 19.37 -22.48
C LYS A 98 -6.55 19.64 -21.06
N LEU A 99 -5.68 20.05 -20.14
CA LEU A 99 -6.07 20.40 -18.76
C LEU A 99 -7.03 21.59 -18.75
N LEU A 100 -6.78 22.62 -19.57
CA LEU A 100 -7.65 23.78 -19.68
C LEU A 100 -9.06 23.39 -20.16
N ARG A 101 -9.15 22.56 -21.21
CA ARG A 101 -10.42 22.02 -21.72
C ARG A 101 -11.13 21.15 -20.68
N GLN A 102 -10.39 20.29 -19.96
CA GLN A 102 -10.95 19.47 -18.89
C GLN A 102 -11.58 20.33 -17.78
N ARG A 103 -10.89 21.40 -17.35
CA ARG A 103 -11.41 22.34 -16.35
C ARG A 103 -12.66 23.06 -16.85
N GLN A 104 -12.64 23.58 -18.08
CA GLN A 104 -13.82 24.25 -18.67
C GLN A 104 -15.02 23.29 -18.80
N ASN A 105 -14.78 22.07 -19.26
CA ASN A 105 -15.83 21.05 -19.41
C ASN A 105 -16.41 20.64 -18.04
N PHE A 106 -15.57 20.54 -17.00
CA PHE A 106 -16.03 20.29 -15.64
C PHE A 106 -16.95 21.41 -15.15
N VAL A 107 -16.53 22.68 -15.26
CA VAL A 107 -17.33 23.83 -14.84
C VAL A 107 -18.65 23.89 -15.61
N ARG A 108 -18.62 23.74 -16.95
CA ARG A 108 -19.82 23.71 -17.80
C ARG A 108 -20.77 22.57 -17.41
N ARG A 109 -20.25 21.37 -17.13
CA ARG A 109 -21.06 20.22 -16.69
C ARG A 109 -21.72 20.50 -15.35
N GLN A 110 -21.01 21.09 -14.40
CA GLN A 110 -21.58 21.45 -13.10
C GLN A 110 -22.63 22.55 -13.23
N GLN A 111 -22.37 23.61 -14.00
CA GLN A 111 -23.37 24.65 -14.28
C GLN A 111 -24.64 24.08 -14.91
N LYS A 112 -24.52 23.16 -15.88
CA LYS A 112 -25.69 22.47 -16.45
C LYS A 112 -26.45 21.64 -15.41
N ARG A 113 -25.75 20.95 -14.52
CA ARG A 113 -26.37 20.21 -13.40
C ARG A 113 -27.09 21.14 -12.44
N LEU A 114 -26.50 22.29 -12.08
CA LEU A 114 -27.15 23.30 -11.25
C LEU A 114 -28.39 23.87 -11.93
N ALA A 115 -28.30 24.25 -13.21
CA ALA A 115 -29.43 24.78 -13.97
C ALA A 115 -30.55 23.74 -14.09
N TRP A 116 -30.22 22.47 -14.30
CA TRP A 116 -31.18 21.38 -14.31
C TRP A 116 -31.84 21.19 -12.93
N ARG A 117 -31.06 21.17 -11.85
CA ARG A 117 -31.58 21.13 -10.47
C ARG A 117 -32.43 22.35 -10.10
N ALA A 118 -32.15 23.52 -10.69
CA ALA A 118 -32.95 24.73 -10.46
C ALA A 118 -34.29 24.71 -11.23
N ARG A 119 -34.33 24.02 -12.38
CA ARG A 119 -35.58 23.79 -13.15
C ARG A 119 -36.44 22.70 -12.53
N GLN A 120 -35.83 21.73 -11.87
CA GLN A 120 -36.55 20.81 -11.00
C GLN A 120 -36.97 21.59 -9.76
N THR A 121 -38.29 21.73 -9.59
CA THR A 121 -38.95 22.24 -8.37
C THR A 121 -38.28 21.63 -7.14
N PRO A 122 -38.08 22.38 -6.03
CA PRO A 122 -37.33 21.88 -4.88
C PRO A 122 -37.87 20.52 -4.45
N ALA A 123 -37.06 19.48 -4.65
CA ALA A 123 -37.31 18.17 -4.07
C ALA A 123 -37.19 18.34 -2.55
N LEU A 124 -38.35 18.58 -1.94
CA LEU A 124 -38.72 18.32 -0.56
C LEU A 124 -37.56 18.30 0.45
N GLY A 125 -37.42 19.42 1.16
CA GLY A 125 -36.69 19.50 2.42
C GLY A 125 -35.23 19.93 2.28
N THR A 126 -34.94 21.17 2.69
CA THR A 126 -33.62 21.46 3.27
C THR A 126 -33.31 20.39 4.31
N PRO A 127 -32.15 19.71 4.26
CA PRO A 127 -31.81 18.72 5.27
C PRO A 127 -32.00 19.33 6.66
N PRO A 128 -32.53 18.57 7.65
CA PRO A 128 -32.85 19.10 8.98
C PRO A 128 -31.64 19.77 9.65
N LEU A 129 -30.42 19.37 9.24
CA LEU A 129 -29.16 19.97 9.65
C LEU A 129 -29.01 21.44 9.19
N GLU A 130 -29.41 21.76 7.96
CA GLU A 130 -29.36 23.14 7.41
C GLU A 130 -30.37 24.04 8.12
N TRP A 131 -31.59 23.54 8.36
CA TRP A 131 -32.62 24.25 9.12
C TRP A 131 -32.20 24.50 10.57
N CYS A 132 -31.61 23.49 11.23
CA CYS A 132 -31.11 23.61 12.60
C CYS A 132 -29.95 24.61 12.70
N CYS A 133 -29.01 24.59 11.74
CA CYS A 133 -27.92 25.56 11.68
C CYS A 133 -28.39 26.98 11.33
N GLN A 134 -29.52 27.13 10.63
CA GLN A 134 -30.11 28.44 10.34
C GLN A 134 -30.74 29.07 11.58
N ARG A 135 -31.25 28.25 12.51
CA ARG A 135 -31.88 28.66 13.77
C ARG A 135 -30.87 29.00 14.88
N TRP A 136 -29.67 28.40 14.87
CA TRP A 136 -28.67 28.57 15.93
C TRP A 136 -27.41 29.34 15.44
N PRO A 137 -27.19 30.60 15.87
CA PRO A 137 -26.09 31.43 15.38
C PRO A 137 -24.70 30.89 15.71
N CYS A 138 -24.55 30.11 16.78
CA CYS A 138 -23.27 29.49 17.16
C CYS A 138 -22.82 28.40 16.17
N LEU A 139 -23.75 27.66 15.57
CA LEU A 139 -23.47 26.57 14.62
C LEU A 139 -23.12 27.10 13.21
N ARG A 140 -23.49 28.35 12.88
CA ARG A 140 -23.08 29.00 11.62
C ARG A 140 -21.58 29.10 11.45
N ARG A 141 -20.81 29.21 12.54
CA ARG A 141 -19.35 29.30 12.49
C ARG A 141 -18.68 27.98 12.06
N TRP A 142 -19.37 26.86 12.24
CA TRP A 142 -18.90 25.53 11.84
C TRP A 142 -19.33 25.14 10.42
N MET A 143 -20.38 25.76 9.91
CA MET A 143 -20.86 25.57 8.54
C MET A 143 -20.09 26.50 7.58
N ARG A 144 -18.88 26.09 7.20
CA ARG A 144 -18.11 26.83 6.17
C ARG A 144 -18.93 26.87 4.87
N ARG A 145 -19.12 28.07 4.32
CA ARG A 145 -19.76 28.22 3.01
C ARG A 145 -18.89 27.54 1.96
N ARG A 146 -19.54 27.00 0.93
CA ARG A 146 -18.86 26.31 -0.17
C ARG A 146 -19.31 26.93 -1.49
N CYS A 147 -18.42 26.91 -2.47
CA CYS A 147 -18.77 27.34 -3.81
C CYS A 147 -19.91 26.47 -4.36
N ARG A 148 -20.97 27.10 -4.90
CA ARG A 148 -22.14 26.37 -5.40
C ARG A 148 -21.84 25.46 -6.60
N VAL A 149 -20.75 25.72 -7.34
CA VAL A 149 -20.39 25.01 -8.59
C VAL A 149 -19.36 23.90 -8.36
N CYS A 150 -18.30 24.17 -7.58
CA CYS A 150 -17.20 23.22 -7.37
C CYS A 150 -17.11 22.66 -5.95
N GLU A 151 -17.97 23.13 -5.03
CA GLU A 151 -18.01 22.74 -3.61
C GLU A 151 -16.69 23.01 -2.85
N ALA A 152 -15.78 23.80 -3.43
CA ALA A 152 -14.57 24.24 -2.77
C ALA A 152 -14.91 25.08 -1.52
N PRO A 153 -14.13 24.96 -0.44
CA PRO A 153 -14.33 25.75 0.77
C PRO A 153 -14.14 27.24 0.47
N GLU A 154 -14.86 28.08 1.22
CA GLU A 154 -14.78 29.53 1.12
C GLU A 154 -13.34 30.05 1.19
N THR A 155 -12.96 30.84 0.20
CA THR A 155 -11.71 31.60 0.16
C THR A 155 -12.02 33.10 0.19
N PRO A 156 -11.12 33.95 0.73
CA PRO A 156 -11.36 35.40 0.84
C PRO A 156 -11.53 36.13 -0.50
N ARG A 157 -11.33 35.44 -1.64
CA ARG A 157 -11.50 35.98 -2.99
C ARG A 157 -12.81 35.56 -3.66
N ASP A 158 -13.72 34.95 -2.90
CA ASP A 158 -14.99 34.45 -3.44
C ASP A 158 -15.99 35.59 -3.67
N ARG A 159 -16.76 35.48 -4.76
CA ARG A 159 -17.75 36.47 -5.16
C ARG A 159 -19.14 35.99 -4.76
N VAL A 160 -19.89 36.86 -4.11
CA VAL A 160 -21.32 36.64 -3.84
C VAL A 160 -22.11 37.16 -5.04
N CYS A 161 -23.20 36.47 -5.38
CA CYS A 161 -24.11 36.95 -6.40
C CYS A 161 -24.60 38.37 -6.09
N SER A 162 -24.65 39.24 -7.10
CA SER A 162 -25.08 40.65 -6.96
C SER A 162 -26.59 40.80 -6.70
N VAL A 163 -27.36 39.73 -6.89
CA VAL A 163 -28.81 39.73 -6.66
C VAL A 163 -29.08 39.62 -5.16
N PRO A 164 -29.79 40.58 -4.52
CA PRO A 164 -29.96 40.65 -3.07
C PRO A 164 -30.72 39.44 -2.48
N THR A 165 -31.54 38.76 -3.29
CA THR A 165 -32.27 37.54 -2.89
C THR A 165 -31.43 36.26 -3.03
N CYS A 166 -30.27 36.31 -3.71
CA CYS A 166 -29.45 35.15 -4.01
C CYS A 166 -28.15 35.18 -3.21
N GLN A 167 -28.10 34.48 -2.07
CA GLN A 167 -26.88 34.35 -1.25
C GLN A 167 -25.89 33.29 -1.79
N ALA A 168 -25.88 33.07 -3.10
CA ALA A 168 -24.98 32.08 -3.72
C ALA A 168 -23.54 32.60 -3.77
N LEU A 169 -22.60 31.75 -3.37
CA LEU A 169 -21.16 32.03 -3.32
C LEU A 169 -20.43 31.26 -4.43
N PHE A 170 -19.55 31.97 -5.15
CA PHE A 170 -18.80 31.45 -6.27
C PHE A 170 -17.31 31.66 -6.09
N CYS A 171 -16.55 30.63 -6.42
CA CYS A 171 -15.10 30.69 -6.48
C CYS A 171 -14.66 31.59 -7.66
N GLY A 172 -13.51 32.28 -7.55
CA GLY A 172 -12.97 33.10 -8.65
C GLY A 172 -12.95 32.42 -10.03
N PRO A 173 -12.49 31.14 -10.17
CA PRO A 173 -12.54 30.44 -11.46
C PRO A 173 -13.93 29.89 -11.85
N CYS A 174 -14.93 29.97 -10.98
CA CYS A 174 -16.29 29.48 -11.19
C CYS A 174 -17.29 30.59 -11.57
N TRP A 175 -16.97 31.85 -11.23
CA TRP A 175 -17.75 33.05 -11.53
C TRP A 175 -17.58 33.44 -13.00
#